data_AF-A0A2N8MDS8-F1
#
_entry.id   AF-A0A2N8MDS8-F1
#
_cell.length_a   1.000
_cell.length_b   1.000
_cell.length_c   1.000
_cell.angle_alpha   90.00
_cell.angle_beta   90.00
_cell.angle_gamma   90.00
#
_symmetry.space_group_name_H-M   'P 1'
#
loop_
_entity.id
_entity.type
_entity.pdbx_description
1 polymer ?
#
loop_
_entity_poly.entity_id
_entity_poly.type
_entity_poly.pdbx_seq_one_letter_code
_entity_poly.pdbx_strand_id
1 'polypeptide(L)'
;MSGSGIAARGNGDLFFSTGNSDPNQNTYDGVRNIQESVVKVDPTLVNLLSIFTPFTENILDQGDNDLGSGGALLLLAQPGPFPFMDVAARKAGTMYLLNEASLGGFTLGGPDNVLDEQTIGPCWCGLSFFTGPDGVGRVPLEGVAAKA
;
A
#
# COMPACT_ATOMS: atom_id res chain seq x y z
N MET A 1 10.91 3.01 -5.68
CA MET A 1 9.78 3.97 -5.42
C MET A 1 9.28 4.61 -6.73
N SER A 2 7.96 4.68 -6.93
CA SER A 2 7.33 5.14 -8.20
C SER A 2 7.11 6.63 -8.37
N GLY A 3 7.46 7.45 -7.38
CA GLY A 3 7.23 8.90 -7.43
C GLY A 3 5.79 9.33 -7.10
N SER A 4 4.94 8.42 -6.62
CA SER A 4 3.65 8.76 -6.02
C SER A 4 3.87 9.69 -4.80
N GLY A 5 3.08 10.76 -4.73
CA GLY A 5 3.13 11.71 -3.62
C GLY A 5 2.57 11.13 -2.32
N ILE A 6 2.75 11.87 -1.23
CA ILE A 6 2.06 11.60 0.05
C ILE A 6 0.58 11.91 -0.15
N ALA A 7 -0.28 10.95 0.20
CA ALA A 7 -1.72 11.17 0.22
C ALA A 7 -2.14 11.73 1.58
N ALA A 8 -3.14 12.60 1.59
CA ALA A 8 -3.65 13.24 2.80
C ALA A 8 -5.15 13.08 2.90
N ARG A 9 -5.63 12.72 4.09
CA ARG A 9 -7.05 12.65 4.39
C ARG A 9 -7.56 13.99 4.89
N GLY A 10 -8.89 14.19 4.88
CA GLY A 10 -9.51 15.46 5.29
C GLY A 10 -9.26 15.85 6.76
N ASN A 11 -8.89 14.90 7.62
CA ASN A 11 -8.47 15.15 9.00
C ASN A 11 -6.96 15.47 9.14
N GLY A 12 -6.21 15.45 8.04
CA GLY A 12 -4.78 15.70 7.99
C GLY A 12 -3.89 14.47 8.18
N ASP A 13 -4.45 13.27 8.39
CA ASP A 13 -3.65 12.05 8.42
C ASP A 13 -2.95 11.84 7.07
N LEU A 14 -1.68 11.44 7.11
CA LEU A 14 -0.83 11.31 5.95
C LEU A 14 -0.50 9.84 5.69
N PHE A 15 -0.50 9.48 4.41
CA PHE A 15 -0.32 8.12 3.94
C PHE A 15 0.74 8.06 2.85
N PHE A 16 1.66 7.12 2.97
CA PHE A 16 2.71 6.92 1.97
C PHE A 16 3.22 5.49 1.99
N SER A 17 3.84 5.08 0.89
CA SER A 17 4.54 3.80 0.79
C SER A 17 6.05 3.99 0.98
N THR A 18 6.72 3.04 1.62
CA THR A 18 8.18 2.96 1.68
C THR A 18 8.71 1.97 0.63
N GLY A 19 9.97 2.14 0.25
CA GLY A 19 10.67 1.22 -0.66
C GLY A 19 11.45 0.16 0.09
N ASN A 20 12.39 -0.46 -0.63
CA ASN A 20 13.31 -1.49 -0.16
C ASN A 20 14.40 -0.93 0.78
N SER A 21 15.11 -1.83 1.48
CA SER A 21 16.22 -1.54 2.41
C SER A 21 17.54 -2.16 1.91
N ASP A 22 18.34 -2.76 2.81
CA ASP A 22 19.58 -3.45 2.45
C ASP A 22 19.27 -4.74 1.68
N PRO A 23 19.70 -4.86 0.41
CA PRO A 23 19.40 -6.03 -0.41
C PRO A 23 20.09 -7.33 0.08
N ASN A 24 21.03 -7.24 1.03
CA ASN A 24 21.80 -8.39 1.52
C ASN A 24 21.31 -8.92 2.87
N GLN A 25 20.44 -8.18 3.56
CA GLN A 25 19.99 -8.54 4.90
C GLN A 25 18.60 -7.97 5.17
N ASN A 26 17.73 -8.79 5.77
CA ASN A 26 16.49 -8.26 6.33
C ASN A 26 16.78 -7.34 7.53
N THR A 27 16.42 -6.08 7.40
CA THR A 27 16.55 -5.08 8.46
C THR A 27 15.23 -4.71 9.13
N TYR A 28 14.09 -5.22 8.64
CA TYR A 28 12.75 -4.85 9.08
C TYR A 28 12.58 -5.11 10.57
N ASP A 29 12.14 -4.08 11.30
CA ASP A 29 11.84 -4.19 12.73
C ASP A 29 10.45 -3.64 13.09
N GLY A 30 9.72 -3.09 12.11
CA GLY A 30 8.38 -2.52 12.29
C GLY A 30 8.34 -1.24 13.12
N VAL A 31 9.51 -0.66 13.47
CA VAL A 31 9.62 0.54 14.33
C VAL A 31 10.48 1.61 13.68
N ARG A 32 11.72 1.28 13.32
CA ARG A 32 12.68 2.19 12.66
C ARG A 32 12.90 1.80 11.21
N ASN A 33 12.92 0.50 10.95
CA ASN A 33 13.04 -0.09 9.64
C ASN A 33 11.67 -0.63 9.24
N ILE A 34 11.02 0.16 8.40
CA ILE A 34 9.66 -0.05 7.92
C ILE A 34 9.65 -0.07 6.39
N GLN A 35 10.65 -0.72 5.78
CA GLN A 35 10.66 -0.95 4.34
C GLN A 35 9.41 -1.69 3.88
N GLU A 36 9.13 -1.61 2.59
CA GLU A 36 8.03 -2.36 1.96
C GLU A 36 6.68 -2.19 2.67
N SER A 37 6.36 -0.97 3.10
CA SER A 37 5.21 -0.71 3.97
C SER A 37 4.31 0.40 3.46
N VAL A 38 3.01 0.32 3.75
CA VAL A 38 2.07 1.44 3.71
C VAL A 38 1.96 2.01 5.10
N VAL A 39 2.21 3.31 5.23
CA VAL A 39 2.40 3.99 6.50
C VAL A 39 1.33 5.06 6.65
N LYS A 40 0.65 5.08 7.79
CA LYS A 40 -0.26 6.15 8.22
C LYS A 40 0.36 6.89 9.40
N VAL A 41 0.56 8.19 9.26
CA VAL A 41 1.06 9.07 10.34
C VAL A 41 0.09 10.20 10.61
N ASP A 42 0.23 10.79 11.80
CA ASP A 42 -0.54 11.96 12.19
C ASP A 42 -0.09 13.22 11.42
N PRO A 43 -0.89 14.29 11.41
CA PRO A 43 -0.55 15.53 10.71
C PRO A 43 0.74 16.19 11.19
N THR A 44 1.23 15.83 12.39
CA THR A 44 2.46 16.38 12.98
C THR A 44 3.71 15.58 12.62
N LEU A 45 3.57 14.42 11.95
CA LEU A 45 4.65 13.51 11.59
C LEU A 45 5.39 12.91 12.80
N VAL A 46 4.78 12.97 13.99
CA VAL A 46 5.40 12.47 15.23
C VAL A 46 4.92 11.06 15.53
N ASN A 47 3.66 10.75 15.19
CA ASN A 47 3.02 9.51 15.59
C ASN A 47 2.76 8.62 14.37
N LEU A 48 3.32 7.41 14.42
CA LEU A 48 2.87 6.31 13.57
C LEU A 48 1.49 5.85 14.06
N LEU A 49 0.45 6.12 13.27
CA LEU A 49 -0.92 5.77 13.62
C LEU A 49 -1.25 4.33 13.20
N SER A 50 -0.75 3.90 12.04
CA SER A 50 -0.93 2.55 11.55
C SER A 50 0.09 2.22 10.47
N ILE A 51 0.32 0.93 10.24
CA ILE A 51 1.24 0.43 9.22
C ILE A 51 0.68 -0.86 8.65
N PHE A 52 0.95 -1.11 7.38
CA PHE A 52 0.82 -2.42 6.75
C PHE A 52 2.16 -2.78 6.13
N THR A 53 2.61 -4.01 6.35
CA THR A 53 3.82 -4.56 5.74
C THR A 53 3.49 -5.99 5.30
N PRO A 54 3.62 -6.32 4.01
CA PRO A 54 3.38 -7.68 3.54
C PRO A 54 4.27 -8.68 4.28
N PHE A 55 3.75 -9.85 4.62
CA PHE A 55 4.53 -10.91 5.28
C PHE A 55 5.74 -11.38 4.43
N THR A 56 5.75 -11.03 3.14
CA THR A 56 6.81 -11.32 2.17
C THR A 56 7.81 -10.17 1.99
N GLU A 57 7.82 -9.16 2.86
CA GLU A 57 8.70 -7.97 2.76
C GLU A 57 10.17 -8.32 2.44
N ASN A 58 10.74 -9.32 3.11
CA ASN A 58 12.14 -9.69 2.89
C ASN A 58 12.41 -10.23 1.48
N ILE A 59 11.42 -10.95 0.91
CA ILE A 59 11.50 -11.47 -0.45
C ILE A 59 11.36 -10.31 -1.45
N LEU A 60 10.53 -9.32 -1.11
CA LEU A 60 10.36 -8.12 -1.93
C LEU A 60 11.63 -7.28 -1.96
N ASP A 61 12.21 -7.04 -0.78
CA ASP A 61 13.38 -6.22 -0.56
C ASP A 61 14.60 -6.79 -1.32
N GLN A 62 14.88 -8.09 -1.15
CA GLN A 62 15.98 -8.77 -1.86
C GLN A 62 15.75 -8.88 -3.37
N GLY A 63 14.48 -8.90 -3.79
CA GLY A 63 14.09 -9.11 -5.17
C GLY A 63 13.89 -7.83 -6.00
N ASP A 64 14.08 -6.65 -5.42
CA ASP A 64 13.73 -5.36 -6.04
C ASP A 64 12.27 -5.39 -6.56
N ASN A 65 11.35 -5.88 -5.74
CA ASN A 65 9.94 -6.06 -6.09
C ASN A 65 9.02 -5.08 -5.34
N ASP A 66 9.54 -3.88 -5.08
CA ASP A 66 9.03 -2.92 -4.11
C ASP A 66 7.50 -2.75 -4.09
N LEU A 67 6.93 -2.73 -2.89
CA LEU A 67 5.64 -2.14 -2.56
C LEU A 67 5.63 -0.63 -2.81
N GLY A 68 6.77 0.04 -2.61
CA GLY A 68 6.94 1.47 -2.87
C GLY A 68 6.72 1.90 -4.33
N SER A 69 6.45 0.96 -5.24
CA SER A 69 6.21 1.23 -6.66
C SER A 69 4.73 1.54 -7.03
N GLY A 70 3.76 1.36 -6.14
CA GLY A 70 2.36 1.74 -6.40
C GLY A 70 1.90 3.02 -5.70
N GLY A 71 2.61 3.45 -4.66
CA GLY A 71 2.11 4.48 -3.74
C GLY A 71 0.92 3.98 -2.90
N ALA A 72 0.28 4.92 -2.20
CA ALA A 72 -0.96 4.70 -1.46
C ALA A 72 -2.06 5.59 -2.05
N LEU A 73 -3.17 4.99 -2.48
CA LEU A 73 -4.35 5.69 -2.97
C LEU A 73 -5.47 5.59 -1.94
N LEU A 74 -5.89 6.73 -1.39
CA LEU A 74 -7.05 6.79 -0.49
C LEU A 74 -8.33 6.77 -1.32
N LEU A 75 -9.24 5.84 -1.01
CA LEU A 75 -10.55 5.83 -1.64
C LEU A 75 -11.45 6.89 -1.02
N LEU A 76 -12.38 7.42 -1.82
CA LEU A 76 -13.51 8.18 -1.27
C LEU A 76 -14.35 7.25 -0.38
N ALA A 77 -15.15 7.84 0.52
CA ALA A 77 -15.99 7.07 1.43
C ALA A 77 -16.83 6.02 0.67
N GLN A 78 -16.65 4.75 0.99
CA GLN A 78 -17.39 3.63 0.39
C GLN A 78 -18.57 3.21 1.28
N PRO A 79 -19.65 2.69 0.71
CA PRO A 79 -20.71 2.07 1.50
C PRO A 79 -20.21 0.77 2.16
N GLY A 80 -20.73 0.46 3.35
CA GLY A 80 -20.44 -0.79 4.05
C GLY A 80 -19.71 -0.60 5.39
N PRO A 81 -19.15 -1.68 5.96
CA PRO A 81 -18.54 -1.66 7.30
C PRO A 81 -17.18 -0.94 7.35
N PHE A 82 -16.52 -0.79 6.20
CA PHE A 82 -15.23 -0.11 6.07
C PHE A 82 -15.37 1.09 5.13
N PRO A 83 -15.78 2.26 5.65
CA PRO A 83 -16.04 3.42 4.80
C PRO A 83 -14.75 4.04 4.24
N PHE A 84 -13.62 3.85 4.92
CA PHE A 84 -12.35 4.46 4.59
C PHE A 84 -11.32 3.36 4.35
N MET A 85 -10.81 3.31 3.12
CA MET A 85 -9.90 2.26 2.66
C MET A 85 -8.80 2.86 1.79
N ASP A 86 -7.64 2.22 1.86
CA ASP A 86 -6.49 2.53 1.02
C ASP A 86 -6.23 1.38 0.04
N VAL A 87 -5.72 1.74 -1.12
CA VAL A 87 -5.19 0.77 -2.07
C VAL A 87 -3.71 1.00 -2.27
N ALA A 88 -2.95 -0.08 -2.20
CA ALA A 88 -1.54 -0.09 -2.51
C ALA A 88 -1.23 -1.25 -3.45
N ALA A 89 -0.28 -1.05 -4.36
CA ALA A 89 0.15 -2.07 -5.30
C ALA A 89 1.68 -2.18 -5.30
N ARG A 90 2.19 -3.40 -5.40
CA ARG A 90 3.64 -3.65 -5.48
C ARG A 90 4.08 -3.99 -6.90
N LYS A 91 5.36 -3.78 -7.18
CA LYS A 91 6.01 -4.09 -8.47
C LYS A 91 5.85 -5.55 -8.87
N ALA A 92 5.87 -6.47 -7.90
CA ALA A 92 5.60 -7.90 -8.12
C ALA A 92 4.16 -8.23 -8.56
N GLY A 93 3.24 -7.26 -8.58
CA GLY A 93 1.91 -7.44 -9.13
C GLY A 93 0.84 -7.93 -8.17
N THR A 94 0.99 -7.59 -6.89
CA THR A 94 -0.08 -7.75 -5.89
C THR A 94 -0.65 -6.38 -5.55
N MET A 95 -1.97 -6.30 -5.50
CA MET A 95 -2.73 -5.15 -5.02
C MET A 95 -3.39 -5.52 -3.68
N TYR A 96 -3.33 -4.61 -2.72
CA TYR A 96 -3.90 -4.76 -1.38
C TYR A 96 -4.98 -3.70 -1.17
N LEU A 97 -6.10 -4.13 -0.59
CA LEU A 97 -7.14 -3.25 -0.07
C LEU A 97 -7.03 -3.21 1.46
N LEU A 98 -6.75 -2.03 2.01
CA LEU A 98 -6.44 -1.83 3.43
C LEU A 98 -7.57 -1.07 4.12
N ASN A 99 -7.79 -1.36 5.40
CA ASN A 99 -8.73 -0.60 6.24
C ASN A 99 -8.00 0.56 6.91
N GLU A 100 -8.40 1.80 6.69
CA GLU A 100 -7.70 2.96 7.28
C GLU A 100 -7.83 3.10 8.79
N ALA A 101 -8.79 2.38 9.40
CA ALA A 101 -8.89 2.29 10.86
C ALA A 101 -7.76 1.43 11.45
N SER A 102 -7.26 0.45 10.69
CA SER A 102 -6.10 -0.39 11.03
C SER A 102 -5.59 -1.04 9.75
N LEU A 103 -4.43 -0.59 9.26
CA LEU A 103 -3.92 -0.99 7.95
C LEU A 103 -3.56 -2.49 7.88
N GLY A 104 -3.34 -3.15 9.01
CA GLY A 104 -3.17 -4.60 9.09
C GLY A 104 -1.90 -5.05 9.82
N GLY A 105 -0.92 -4.17 9.96
CA GLY A 105 0.37 -4.48 10.57
C GLY A 105 1.22 -5.44 9.71
N PHE A 106 2.18 -6.09 10.37
CA PHE A 106 2.95 -7.19 9.82
C PHE A 106 2.51 -8.50 10.48
N THR A 107 2.25 -9.53 9.67
CA THR A 107 1.88 -10.87 10.16
C THR A 107 3.00 -11.85 9.86
N LEU A 108 3.70 -12.32 10.89
CA LEU A 108 4.80 -13.28 10.71
C LEU A 108 4.30 -14.60 10.10
N GLY A 109 4.79 -14.94 8.91
CA GLY A 109 4.39 -16.14 8.17
C GLY A 109 3.07 -16.02 7.42
N GLY A 110 2.43 -14.84 7.47
CA GLY A 110 1.15 -14.58 6.83
C GLY A 110 -0.04 -15.36 7.43
N PRO A 111 -1.21 -15.31 6.78
CA PRO A 111 -1.53 -14.40 5.66
C PRO A 111 -1.56 -12.94 6.10
N ASP A 112 -1.53 -12.02 5.14
CA ASP A 112 -1.67 -10.59 5.41
C ASP A 112 -3.06 -10.25 5.96
N ASN A 113 -3.13 -9.35 6.94
CA ASN A 113 -4.38 -8.92 7.57
C ASN A 113 -4.96 -7.70 6.83
N VAL A 114 -5.40 -7.93 5.61
CA VAL A 114 -5.96 -6.92 4.69
C VAL A 114 -7.42 -7.22 4.39
N LEU A 115 -8.16 -6.25 3.84
CA LEU A 115 -9.55 -6.45 3.45
C LEU A 115 -9.67 -7.33 2.20
N ASP A 116 -8.74 -7.18 1.26
CA ASP A 116 -8.66 -8.00 0.05
C ASP A 116 -7.23 -7.95 -0.54
N GLU A 117 -6.89 -8.99 -1.29
CA GLU A 117 -5.62 -9.12 -2.02
C GLU A 117 -5.90 -9.63 -3.44
N GLN A 118 -5.41 -8.92 -4.46
CA GLN A 118 -5.63 -9.26 -5.87
C GLN A 118 -4.32 -9.33 -6.66
N THR A 119 -4.19 -10.34 -7.53
CA THR A 119 -3.07 -10.43 -8.47
C THR A 119 -3.38 -9.60 -9.71
N ILE A 120 -2.53 -8.62 -9.98
CA ILE A 120 -2.67 -7.67 -11.10
C ILE A 120 -1.55 -7.80 -12.14
N GLY A 121 -0.54 -8.63 -11.86
CA GLY A 121 0.66 -8.77 -12.70
C GLY A 121 1.67 -7.63 -12.50
N PRO A 122 2.92 -7.79 -12.95
CA PRO A 122 3.97 -6.82 -12.69
C PRO A 122 3.64 -5.42 -13.20
N CYS A 123 3.85 -4.40 -12.36
CA CYS A 123 3.37 -3.07 -12.64
C CYS A 123 4.32 -1.98 -12.12
N TRP A 124 4.67 -1.04 -12.99
CA TRP A 124 5.28 0.25 -12.63
C TRP A 124 4.23 1.33 -12.86
N CYS A 125 3.22 1.35 -12.01
CA CYS A 125 2.01 2.13 -12.23
C CYS A 125 1.60 2.94 -11.01
N GLY A 126 0.95 4.06 -11.27
CA GLY A 126 0.12 4.76 -10.31
C GLY A 126 -1.26 4.13 -10.23
N LEU A 127 -1.90 4.31 -9.08
CA LEU A 127 -3.29 3.93 -8.88
C LEU A 127 -4.17 5.16 -9.07
N SER A 128 -5.31 5.00 -9.73
CA SER A 128 -6.36 6.03 -9.78
C SER A 128 -7.69 5.45 -9.33
N PHE A 129 -8.66 6.31 -9.01
CA PHE A 129 -10.01 5.88 -8.61
C PHE A 129 -11.06 6.66 -9.37
N PHE A 130 -12.10 5.97 -9.81
CA PHE A 130 -13.31 6.60 -10.33
C PHE A 130 -14.56 5.80 -9.97
N THR A 131 -15.68 6.49 -9.90
CA THR A 131 -17.01 5.86 -9.78
C THR A 131 -17.63 5.80 -11.17
N GLY A 132 -18.01 4.59 -11.60
CA GLY A 132 -18.65 4.39 -12.89
C GLY A 132 -20.09 4.94 -12.93
N PRO A 133 -20.71 5.02 -14.12
CA PRO A 133 -22.12 5.42 -14.27
C PRO A 133 -23.11 4.52 -13.51
N ASP A 134 -22.68 3.30 -13.19
CA ASP A 134 -23.41 2.31 -12.39
C ASP A 134 -23.24 2.51 -10.87
N GLY A 135 -22.52 3.55 -10.44
CA GLY A 135 -22.24 3.82 -9.03
C GLY A 135 -21.15 2.93 -8.43
N VAL A 136 -20.50 2.07 -9.22
CA VAL A 136 -19.47 1.14 -8.72
C VAL A 136 -18.10 1.81 -8.78
N GLY A 137 -17.41 1.85 -7.65
CA GLY A 137 -16.03 2.32 -7.54
C GLY A 137 -15.05 1.37 -8.23
N ARG A 138 -14.07 1.91 -8.94
CA ARG A 138 -13.06 1.16 -9.70
C ARG A 138 -11.69 1.78 -9.51
N VAL A 139 -10.69 0.91 -9.44
CA VAL A 139 -9.27 1.30 -9.28
C VAL A 139 -8.48 0.83 -10.50
N PRO A 140 -8.43 1.61 -11.58
CA PRO A 140 -7.58 1.28 -12.72
C PRO A 140 -6.10 1.59 -12.42
N LEU A 141 -5.22 0.82 -13.07
CA LEU A 141 -3.78 0.99 -13.04
C LEU A 141 -3.36 1.94 -14.16
N GLU A 142 -2.61 2.98 -13.82
CA GLU A 142 -2.02 3.91 -14.79
C GLU A 142 -0.52 3.69 -14.90
N GLY A 143 -0.06 3.10 -16.00
CA GLY A 143 1.36 2.84 -16.24
C GLY A 143 1.61 1.68 -17.18
N VAL A 144 2.86 1.27 -17.31
CA VAL A 144 3.23 0.09 -18.11
C VAL A 144 2.99 -1.16 -17.26
N ALA A 145 1.83 -1.80 -17.44
CA ALA A 145 1.69 -3.20 -17.07
C ALA A 145 2.55 -4.01 -18.05
N ALA A 146 3.49 -4.80 -17.55
CA ALA A 146 4.17 -5.76 -18.41
C ALA A 146 3.12 -6.77 -18.89
N LYS A 147 2.79 -6.75 -20.18
CA LYS A 147 2.03 -7.86 -20.77
C LYS A 147 2.84 -9.14 -20.51
N ALA A 148 2.24 -10.06 -19.76
CA ALA A 148 2.70 -11.44 -19.70
C ALA A 148 2.64 -12.08 -21.10
#